data_AF-B4NSM5-F1
#
_entry.id   AF-B4NSM5-F1
#
_cell.length_a   1.000
_cell.length_b   1.000
_cell.length_c   1.000
_cell.angle_alpha   90.00
_cell.angle_beta   90.00
_cell.angle_gamma   90.00
#
_symmetry.space_group_name_H-M   'P 1'
#
loop_
_entity.id
_entity.type
_entity.pdbx_description
1 polymer ?
#
loop_
_entity_poly.entity_id
_entity_poly.type
_entity_poly.pdbx_seq_one_letter_code
_entity_poly.pdbx_strand_id
1 'polypeptide(L)'
;MSATVCTGMLFVASPILLMYQQYGALSMTISIVLLIVVGIFVNGPYALITTSVSAELGQHSSLEGNANALATVTAIIDGTGSIGAAVGPLLAGLISTAGWQYVFHMLIAADIIAMVLLGRLVFKEFAALRRASHRIRIE
;
A
#
# COMPACT_ATOMS: atom_id res chain seq x y z
N MET A 1 8.68 7.67 7.51
CA MET A 1 7.22 7.79 7.86
C MET A 1 6.34 7.24 6.72
N SER A 2 6.92 6.53 5.77
CA SER A 2 6.19 6.02 4.61
C SER A 2 5.15 4.98 4.98
N ALA A 3 5.41 4.12 5.98
CA ALA A 3 4.48 3.06 6.36
C ALA A 3 3.19 3.60 6.98
N THR A 4 3.31 4.64 7.80
CA THR A 4 2.16 5.33 8.42
C THR A 4 1.27 5.98 7.36
N VAL A 5 1.88 6.63 6.35
CA VAL A 5 1.14 7.24 5.23
C VAL A 5 0.48 6.17 4.36
N CYS A 6 1.19 5.10 4.00
CA CYS A 6 0.62 3.97 3.25
C CYS A 6 -0.60 3.37 3.94
N THR A 7 -0.49 3.13 5.26
CA THR A 7 -1.59 2.56 6.05
C THR A 7 -2.80 3.48 6.08
N GLY A 8 -2.59 4.80 6.23
CA GLY A 8 -3.67 5.78 6.16
C GLY A 8 -4.36 5.83 4.79
N MET A 9 -3.58 5.77 3.70
CA MET A 9 -4.11 5.74 2.34
C MET A 9 -4.93 4.47 2.06
N LEU A 10 -4.44 3.30 2.47
CA LEU A 10 -5.17 2.03 2.33
C LEU A 10 -6.45 2.00 3.17
N PHE A 11 -6.41 2.57 4.38
CA PHE A 11 -7.59 2.70 5.23
C PHE A 11 -8.69 3.53 4.57
N VAL A 12 -8.31 4.59 3.83
CA VAL A 12 -9.25 5.41 3.06
C VAL A 12 -9.70 4.72 1.77
N ALA A 13 -8.84 3.91 1.13
CA ALA A 13 -9.19 3.16 -0.09
C ALA A 13 -10.33 2.14 0.15
N SER A 14 -10.30 1.42 1.27
CA SER A 14 -11.30 0.40 1.62
C SER A 14 -12.77 0.91 1.60
N PRO A 15 -13.14 2.03 2.26
CA PRO A 15 -14.50 2.56 2.18
C PRO A 15 -14.84 3.13 0.80
N ILE A 16 -13.88 3.66 0.04
CA ILE A 16 -14.11 4.12 -1.34
C ILE A 16 -14.48 2.95 -2.25
N LEU A 17 -13.83 1.78 -2.08
CA LEU A 17 -14.18 0.55 -2.81
C LEU A 17 -15.62 0.10 -2.49
N LEU A 18 -16.04 0.19 -1.23
CA LEU A 18 -17.44 -0.09 -0.84
C LEU A 18 -18.42 0.90 -1.48
N MET A 19 -18.09 2.20 -1.50
CA MET A 19 -18.90 3.21 -2.17
C MET A 19 -19.00 2.95 -3.67
N TYR A 20 -17.90 2.53 -4.32
CA TYR A 20 -17.91 2.19 -5.73
C TYR A 20 -18.76 0.94 -6.01
N GLN A 21 -18.73 -0.07 -5.14
CA GLN A 21 -19.60 -1.24 -5.25
C GLN A 21 -21.08 -0.87 -5.21
N GLN A 22 -21.49 0.08 -4.36
CA GLN A 22 -22.90 0.47 -4.19
C GLN A 22 -23.38 1.50 -5.22
N TYR A 23 -22.55 2.50 -5.53
CA TYR A 23 -22.96 3.68 -6.30
C TYR A 23 -22.32 3.75 -7.70
N GLY A 24 -21.31 2.92 -7.99
CA GLY A 24 -20.59 2.95 -9.26
C GLY A 24 -21.48 2.66 -10.47
N ALA A 25 -22.51 1.81 -10.30
CA ALA A 25 -23.44 1.48 -11.37
C ALA A 25 -24.52 2.56 -11.63
N LEU A 26 -24.65 3.57 -10.76
CA LEU A 26 -25.73 4.56 -10.87
C LEU A 26 -25.47 5.64 -11.93
N SER A 27 -24.21 6.02 -12.14
CA SER A 27 -23.84 7.04 -13.11
C SER A 27 -22.39 6.88 -13.55
N MET A 28 -22.14 7.06 -14.84
CA MET A 28 -20.79 7.04 -15.41
C MET A 28 -19.89 8.11 -14.79
N THR A 29 -20.43 9.29 -14.48
CA THR A 29 -19.67 10.37 -13.81
C THR A 29 -19.24 9.94 -12.40
N ILE A 30 -20.16 9.36 -11.62
CA ILE A 30 -19.85 8.85 -10.26
C ILE A 30 -18.79 7.75 -10.35
N SER A 31 -18.94 6.84 -11.31
CA SER A 31 -17.95 5.80 -11.57
C SER A 31 -16.55 6.37 -11.85
N ILE A 32 -16.44 7.33 -12.76
CA ILE A 32 -15.15 7.94 -13.13
C ILE A 32 -14.52 8.64 -11.93
N VAL A 33 -15.29 9.44 -11.19
CA VAL A 33 -14.79 10.16 -10.01
C VAL A 33 -14.30 9.18 -8.95
N LEU A 34 -15.10 8.17 -8.61
CA LEU A 34 -14.71 7.17 -7.61
C LEU A 34 -13.48 6.37 -8.03
N LEU A 35 -13.35 6.00 -9.31
CA LEU A 35 -12.16 5.32 -9.83
C LEU A 35 -10.90 6.18 -9.77
N ILE A 36 -11.00 7.48 -10.05
CA ILE A 36 -9.87 8.42 -9.90
C ILE A 36 -9.45 8.48 -8.43
N VAL A 37 -10.41 8.67 -7.53
CA VAL A 37 -10.13 8.80 -6.10
C VAL A 37 -9.50 7.51 -5.57
N VAL A 38 -10.07 6.33 -5.86
CA VAL A 38 -9.49 5.05 -5.43
C VAL A 38 -8.11 4.83 -6.04
N GLY A 39 -7.91 5.21 -7.31
CA GLY A 39 -6.62 5.10 -8.00
C GLY A 39 -5.53 5.93 -7.33
N ILE A 40 -5.84 7.13 -6.84
CA ILE A 40 -4.88 7.96 -6.09
C ILE A 40 -4.49 7.28 -4.77
N PHE A 41 -5.48 6.79 -4.01
CA PHE A 41 -5.24 6.18 -2.70
C PHE A 41 -4.59 4.79 -2.76
N VAL A 42 -4.69 4.07 -3.88
CA VAL A 42 -4.02 2.77 -4.08
C VAL A 42 -2.65 2.91 -4.73
N ASN A 43 -2.48 3.80 -5.71
CA ASN A 43 -1.17 4.04 -6.33
C ASN A 43 -0.21 4.76 -5.39
N GLY A 44 -0.71 5.57 -4.45
CA GLY A 44 0.11 6.22 -3.42
C GLY A 44 0.94 5.22 -2.60
N PRO A 45 0.32 4.23 -1.93
CA PRO A 45 1.01 3.15 -1.24
C PRO A 45 1.98 2.38 -2.12
N TYR A 46 1.60 2.03 -3.35
CA TYR A 46 2.48 1.34 -4.30
C TYR A 46 3.75 2.15 -4.58
N ALA A 47 3.60 3.43 -4.92
CA ALA A 47 4.73 4.32 -5.18
C ALA A 47 5.59 4.52 -3.93
N LEU A 48 4.98 4.70 -2.76
CA LEU A 48 5.73 4.86 -1.50
C LEU A 48 6.51 3.60 -1.12
N ILE A 49 5.93 2.41 -1.27
CA ILE A 49 6.63 1.15 -0.95
C ILE A 49 7.78 0.91 -1.92
N THR A 50 7.59 1.10 -3.22
CA THR A 50 8.63 0.81 -4.22
C THR A 50 9.76 1.84 -4.20
N THR A 51 9.46 3.10 -3.95
CA THR A 51 10.46 4.19 -4.03
C THR A 51 11.01 4.59 -2.66
N SER A 52 10.14 5.01 -1.75
CA SER A 52 10.58 5.63 -0.49
C SER A 52 11.15 4.60 0.48
N VAL A 53 10.57 3.40 0.56
CA VAL A 53 11.11 2.33 1.44
C VAL A 53 12.45 1.83 0.91
N SER A 54 12.60 1.68 -0.41
CA SER A 54 13.89 1.35 -1.02
C SER A 54 14.95 2.40 -0.70
N ALA A 55 14.61 3.69 -0.80
CA ALA A 55 15.52 4.78 -0.43
C ALA A 55 15.87 4.78 1.07
N GLU A 56 14.90 4.54 1.96
CA GLU A 56 15.12 4.42 3.41
C GLU A 56 16.03 3.20 3.73
N LEU A 57 15.87 2.08 3.04
CA LEU A 57 16.72 0.89 3.19
C LEU A 57 18.16 1.15 2.74
N GLY A 58 18.37 1.98 1.72
CA GLY A 58 19.71 2.40 1.28
C GLY A 58 20.49 3.19 2.32
N GLN A 59 19.80 3.84 3.26
CA GLN A 59 20.41 4.55 4.40
C GLN A 59 20.57 3.64 5.63
N HIS A 60 20.11 2.40 5.58
CA HIS A 60 20.30 1.45 6.69
C HIS A 60 21.77 1.03 6.75
N SER A 61 22.35 0.97 7.94
CA SER A 61 23.78 0.67 8.14
C SER A 61 24.25 -0.67 7.54
N SER A 62 23.32 -1.58 7.23
CA SER A 62 23.59 -2.87 6.59
C SER A 62 23.71 -2.79 5.06
N LEU A 63 23.22 -1.71 4.45
CA LEU A 63 23.14 -1.50 3.00
C LEU A 63 23.81 -0.18 2.57
N GLU A 64 24.13 0.69 3.53
CA GLU A 64 24.78 1.97 3.32
C GLU A 64 26.09 1.81 2.53
N GLY A 65 26.21 2.54 1.42
CA GLY A 65 27.37 2.47 0.52
C GLY A 65 27.44 1.23 -0.38
N ASN A 66 26.56 0.23 -0.21
CA ASN A 66 26.53 -0.98 -1.04
C ASN A 66 25.40 -0.93 -2.08
N ALA A 67 25.68 -0.34 -3.23
CA ALA A 67 24.73 -0.18 -4.32
C ALA A 67 24.17 -1.52 -4.86
N ASN A 68 24.98 -2.59 -4.86
CA ASN A 68 24.54 -3.91 -5.35
C ASN A 68 23.53 -4.57 -4.39
N ALA A 69 23.78 -4.47 -3.08
CA ALA A 69 22.87 -4.99 -2.07
C ALA A 69 21.55 -4.21 -2.07
N LEU A 70 21.63 -2.87 -2.16
CA LEU A 70 20.45 -2.01 -2.30
C LEU A 70 19.64 -2.35 -3.55
N ALA A 71 20.29 -2.47 -4.72
CA ALA A 71 19.62 -2.82 -5.97
C ALA A 71 18.90 -4.17 -5.88
N THR A 72 19.51 -5.16 -5.19
CA THR A 72 18.89 -6.47 -4.99
C THR A 72 17.61 -6.37 -4.15
N VAL A 73 17.65 -5.61 -3.06
CA VAL A 73 16.46 -5.44 -2.19
C VAL A 73 15.36 -4.66 -2.92
N THR A 74 15.70 -3.60 -3.66
CA THR A 74 14.75 -2.88 -4.51
C THR A 74 14.14 -3.79 -5.58
N ALA A 75 14.95 -4.63 -6.22
CA ALA A 75 14.46 -5.59 -7.22
C ALA A 75 13.52 -6.65 -6.62
N ILE A 76 13.75 -7.07 -5.37
CA ILE A 76 12.81 -7.96 -4.66
C ILE A 76 11.48 -7.25 -4.42
N ILE A 77 11.50 -6.00 -3.95
CA ILE A 77 10.29 -5.21 -3.70
C ILE A 77 9.49 -5.06 -4.99
N ASP A 78 10.12 -4.58 -6.07
CA ASP A 78 9.48 -4.38 -7.37
C ASP A 78 9.00 -5.70 -8.00
N GLY A 79 9.80 -6.76 -7.89
CA GLY A 79 9.45 -8.10 -8.34
C GLY A 79 8.21 -8.65 -7.63
N THR A 80 8.10 -8.48 -6.31
CA THR A 80 6.90 -8.89 -5.57
C THR A 80 5.67 -8.07 -5.95
N GLY A 81 5.84 -6.77 -6.22
CA GLY A 81 4.77 -5.90 -6.73
C GLY A 81 4.25 -6.37 -8.09
N SER A 82 5.16 -6.73 -9.00
CA SER A 82 4.83 -7.27 -10.33
C SER A 82 4.07 -8.60 -10.26
N ILE A 83 4.44 -9.49 -9.34
CA ILE A 83 3.69 -10.74 -9.10
C ILE A 83 2.26 -10.41 -8.65
N GLY A 84 2.09 -9.47 -7.72
CA GLY A 84 0.76 -9.01 -7.29
C GLY A 84 -0.07 -8.44 -8.43
N ALA A 85 0.54 -7.64 -9.31
CA ALA A 85 -0.10 -7.06 -10.48
C ALA A 85 -0.54 -8.11 -11.52
N ALA A 86 0.14 -9.26 -11.60
CA ALA A 86 -0.28 -10.38 -12.43
C ALA A 86 -1.36 -11.25 -11.76
N VAL A 87 -1.21 -11.54 -10.46
CA VAL A 87 -2.11 -12.41 -9.70
C VAL A 87 -3.46 -11.74 -9.45
N GLY A 88 -3.49 -10.43 -9.18
CA GLY A 88 -4.72 -9.68 -8.86
C GLY A 88 -5.79 -9.81 -9.95
N PRO A 89 -5.50 -9.43 -11.22
CA PRO A 89 -6.45 -9.58 -12.33
C PRO A 89 -6.83 -11.03 -12.62
N LEU A 90 -5.90 -11.98 -12.46
CA LEU A 90 -6.18 -13.40 -12.62
C LEU A 90 -7.24 -13.86 -11.60
N LEU A 91 -7.05 -13.54 -10.32
CA LEU A 91 -8.01 -13.86 -9.26
C LEU A 91 -9.34 -13.12 -9.47
N ALA A 92 -9.30 -11.84 -9.83
CA ALA A 92 -10.49 -11.06 -10.14
C ALA A 92 -11.30 -11.69 -11.28
N GLY A 93 -10.64 -12.15 -12.35
CA GLY A 93 -11.29 -12.84 -13.46
C GLY A 93 -11.97 -14.15 -13.02
N LEU A 94 -11.26 -14.98 -12.26
CA LEU A 94 -11.82 -16.24 -11.75
C LEU A 94 -13.00 -16.01 -10.79
N ILE A 95 -12.84 -15.10 -9.84
CA ILE A 95 -13.84 -14.79 -8.80
C ILE A 95 -15.06 -14.09 -9.41
N SER A 96 -14.89 -13.30 -10.48
CA SER A 96 -16.00 -12.61 -11.14
C SER A 96 -17.08 -13.58 -11.67
N THR A 97 -16.71 -14.84 -11.95
CA THR A 97 -17.66 -15.88 -12.38
C THR A 97 -18.68 -16.26 -11.30
N ALA A 98 -18.31 -16.14 -10.02
CA ALA A 98 -19.21 -16.36 -8.88
C ALA A 98 -20.02 -15.10 -8.51
N GLY A 99 -19.57 -13.93 -8.94
CA GLY A 99 -20.26 -12.65 -8.77
C GLY A 99 -19.32 -11.47 -8.57
N TRP A 100 -19.67 -10.32 -9.17
CA TRP A 100 -18.86 -9.11 -9.15
C TRP A 100 -18.59 -8.56 -7.74
N GLN A 101 -19.53 -8.74 -6.81
CA GLN A 101 -19.37 -8.38 -5.40
C GLN A 101 -18.19 -9.07 -4.71
N TYR A 102 -17.88 -10.31 -5.09
CA TYR A 102 -16.77 -11.06 -4.49
C TYR A 102 -15.41 -10.51 -4.91
N VAL A 103 -15.31 -9.85 -6.08
CA VAL A 103 -14.10 -9.15 -6.50
C VAL A 103 -13.83 -7.97 -5.58
N PHE A 104 -14.84 -7.19 -5.20
CA PHE A 104 -14.68 -6.11 -4.22
C PHE A 104 -14.31 -6.62 -2.84
N HIS A 105 -14.95 -7.70 -2.38
CA HIS A 105 -14.58 -8.33 -1.11
C HIS A 105 -13.14 -8.83 -1.11
N MET A 106 -12.66 -9.41 -2.21
CA MET A 106 -11.26 -9.79 -2.37
C MET A 106 -10.33 -8.58 -2.27
N LEU A 107 -10.63 -7.48 -2.97
CA LEU A 107 -9.81 -6.25 -2.93
C LEU A 107 -9.74 -5.66 -1.52
N ILE A 108 -10.89 -5.55 -0.84
CA ILE A 108 -10.95 -5.03 0.53
C ILE A 108 -10.21 -5.96 1.50
N ALA A 109 -10.32 -7.29 1.33
CA ALA A 109 -9.57 -8.24 2.14
C ALA A 109 -8.05 -8.08 1.92
N ALA A 110 -7.61 -7.89 0.67
CA ALA A 110 -6.21 -7.62 0.36
C ALA A 110 -5.70 -6.32 1.02
N ASP A 111 -6.49 -5.24 0.97
CA ASP A 111 -6.17 -3.98 1.66
C ASP A 111 -6.04 -4.17 3.17
N ILE A 112 -6.97 -4.90 3.81
CA ILE A 112 -6.92 -5.20 5.25
C ILE A 112 -5.67 -6.01 5.60
N ILE A 113 -5.36 -7.04 4.81
CA ILE A 113 -4.14 -7.84 5.01
C ILE A 113 -2.90 -6.95 4.88
N ALA A 114 -2.84 -6.08 3.88
CA ALA A 114 -1.74 -5.14 3.71
C ALA A 114 -1.60 -4.19 4.91
N MET A 115 -2.70 -3.63 5.42
CA MET A 115 -2.69 -2.80 6.63
C MET A 115 -2.17 -3.54 7.86
N VAL A 116 -2.58 -4.81 8.06
CA VAL A 116 -2.11 -5.63 9.19
C VAL A 116 -0.60 -5.89 9.08
N LEU A 117 -0.10 -6.21 7.88
CA LEU A 117 1.33 -6.45 7.65
C LEU A 117 2.16 -5.18 7.85
N LEU A 118 1.66 -4.03 7.42
CA LEU A 118 2.28 -2.72 7.64
C LEU A 118 2.22 -2.27 9.10
N GLY A 119 1.27 -2.78 9.90
CA GLY A 119 1.09 -2.38 11.29
C GLY A 119 2.35 -2.49 12.13
N ARG A 120 3.14 -3.56 11.99
CA ARG A 120 4.44 -3.70 12.70
C ARG A 120 5.43 -2.60 12.33
N LEU A 121 5.46 -2.21 11.05
CA LEU A 121 6.34 -1.16 10.56
C LEU A 121 5.89 0.21 11.07
N VAL A 122 4.58 0.47 11.09
CA VAL A 122 3.98 1.67 11.69
C VAL A 122 4.36 1.79 13.17
N PHE A 123 4.26 0.71 13.97
CA PHE A 123 4.69 0.73 15.36
C PHE A 123 6.19 1.07 15.52
N LYS A 124 7.04 0.53 14.63
CA LYS A 124 8.48 0.84 14.63
C LYS A 124 8.73 2.32 14.31
N GLU A 125 8.02 2.89 13.34
CA GLU A 125 8.10 4.32 13.00
C GLU A 125 7.68 5.20 14.19
N PHE A 126 6.54 4.91 14.82
CA PHE A 126 6.08 5.66 16.01
C PHE A 126 7.05 5.55 17.19
N ALA A 127 7.60 4.36 17.45
CA ALA A 127 8.59 4.17 18.51
C ALA A 127 9.88 4.95 18.25
N ALA A 128 10.33 5.00 16.99
CA ALA A 128 11.50 5.80 16.60
C ALA A 128 11.26 7.31 16.82
N LEU A 129 10.09 7.82 16.42
CA LEU A 129 9.70 9.22 16.63
C LEU A 129 9.63 9.60 18.11
N ARG A 130 9.04 8.75 18.95
CA ARG A 130 8.99 8.98 20.41
C ARG A 130 10.39 9.08 21.01
N ARG A 131 11.32 8.21 20.58
CA ARG A 131 12.72 8.26 21.04
C ARG A 131 13.45 9.52 20.59
N ALA A 132 13.25 9.96 19.34
CA ALA A 132 13.84 11.19 18.83
C ALA A 132 13.32 12.43 19.58
N SER A 133 12.01 12.52 19.80
CA SER A 133 11.39 13.61 20.57
C SER A 133 11.88 13.66 22.02
N HIS A 134 12.10 12.51 22.65
CA HIS A 134 12.64 12.44 24.00
C HIS A 134 14.12 12.85 24.08
N ARG A 135 14.91 12.64 23.02
CA ARG A 135 16.32 13.07 22.97
C ARG A 135 16.45 14.59 22.84
N ILE A 136 15.62 15.21 22.01
CA ILE A 136 15.59 16.68 21.80
C ILE A 136 15.19 17.44 23.08
N ARG A 137 14.48 16.80 24.01
CA ARG A 137 14.06 17.44 25.26
C ARG A 137 15.11 17.40 26.39
N ILE A 138 16.19 16.65 26.22
CA ILE A 138 17.27 16.51 27.21
C ILE A 138 18.49 17.37 26.85
N GLU A 139 18.61 17.76 25.57
CA GLU A 139 19.58 18.75 25.06
C GLU A 139 19.03 20.17 25.18
#